data_AF-A0A4R5H3A0-F1
#
_entry.id   AF-A0A4R5H3A0-F1
#
_cell.length_a   1.000
_cell.length_b   1.000
_cell.length_c   1.000
_cell.angle_alpha   90.00
_cell.angle_beta   90.00
_cell.angle_gamma   90.00
#
_symmetry.space_group_name_H-M   'P 1'
#
loop_
_entity.id
_entity.type
_entity.pdbx_description
1 polymer ?
#
loop_
_entity_poly.entity_id
_entity_poly.type
_entity_poly.pdbx_seq_one_letter_code
_entity_poly.pdbx_strand_id
1 'polypeptide(L)'
;METINLVSIKNTSRYIINANVTNKTKYKWHAIHFEVIGRLDDKVIMIKSGEDYDWVIQPDSESMISIPFKNESGEDLEWEVNIKDLSHDRY
;
A
#
# COMPACT_ATOMS: atom_id res chain seq x y z
N MET A 1 6.99 -13.94 8.62
CA MET A 1 6.28 -12.92 7.83
C MET A 1 7.35 -12.10 7.14
N GLU A 2 7.46 -12.18 5.83
CA GLU A 2 8.35 -11.30 5.06
C GLU A 2 7.57 -10.01 4.76
N THR A 3 8.00 -8.89 5.33
CA THR A 3 7.48 -7.57 4.99
C THR A 3 8.28 -7.04 3.80
N ILE A 4 7.65 -6.95 2.63
CA ILE A 4 8.29 -6.40 1.44
C ILE A 4 7.96 -4.92 1.39
N ASN A 5 8.90 -4.11 1.86
CA ASN A 5 8.81 -2.65 1.80
C ASN A 5 9.48 -2.16 0.54
N LEU A 6 8.71 -1.53 -0.34
CA LEU A 6 9.13 -0.37 -1.14
C LEU A 6 7.92 0.08 -1.95
N VAL A 7 7.28 1.14 -1.47
CA VAL A 7 6.24 1.85 -2.20
C VAL A 7 6.63 3.31 -2.33
N SER A 8 6.81 3.76 -3.57
CA SER A 8 6.93 5.18 -3.90
C SER A 8 5.53 5.73 -4.14
N ILE A 9 5.11 6.69 -3.34
CA ILE A 9 3.83 7.39 -3.52
C ILE A 9 4.03 8.50 -4.54
N LYS A 10 3.29 8.42 -5.64
CA LYS A 10 3.44 9.33 -6.77
C LYS A 10 2.48 10.53 -6.72
N ASN A 11 1.30 10.36 -6.10
CA ASN A 11 0.29 11.41 -6.03
C ASN A 11 -0.76 11.09 -4.97
N THR A 12 -1.04 12.03 -4.08
CA THR A 12 -2.14 11.98 -3.11
C THR A 12 -3.14 13.08 -3.43
N SER A 13 -4.33 12.67 -3.87
CA SER A 13 -5.49 13.56 -3.75
C SER A 13 -6.07 13.38 -2.34
N ARG A 14 -6.91 14.31 -1.85
CA ARG A 14 -7.59 14.16 -0.53
C ARG A 14 -8.38 12.85 -0.37
N TYR A 15 -8.61 12.11 -1.46
CA TYR A 15 -9.51 10.95 -1.52
C TYR A 15 -8.86 9.66 -2.04
N ILE A 16 -7.67 9.73 -2.63
CA ILE A 16 -7.01 8.57 -3.26
C ILE A 16 -5.50 8.69 -3.09
N ILE A 17 -4.88 7.61 -2.64
CA ILE A 17 -3.43 7.42 -2.60
C ILE A 17 -3.04 6.48 -3.74
N ASN A 18 -2.16 6.93 -4.64
CA ASN A 18 -1.59 6.07 -5.67
C ASN A 18 -0.17 5.65 -5.29
N ALA A 19 0.04 4.34 -5.29
CA ALA A 19 1.22 3.68 -4.79
C ALA A 19 1.80 2.76 -5.87
N ASN A 20 3.07 2.95 -6.22
CA ASN A 20 3.79 1.99 -7.07
C ASN A 20 4.38 0.89 -6.19
N VAL A 21 3.93 -0.34 -6.39
CA VAL A 21 4.34 -1.52 -5.63
C VAL A 21 5.14 -2.44 -6.53
N THR A 22 6.26 -2.96 -6.04
CA THR A 22 7.08 -3.94 -6.77
C THR A 22 7.04 -5.29 -6.07
N ASN A 23 6.56 -6.31 -6.79
CA ASN A 23 6.66 -7.70 -6.34
C ASN A 23 7.96 -8.29 -6.88
N LYS A 24 8.95 -8.46 -6.00
CA LYS A 24 10.25 -9.10 -6.31
C LYS A 24 10.29 -10.59 -5.95
N THR A 25 9.14 -11.17 -5.68
CA THR A 25 9.03 -12.60 -5.36
C THR A 25 8.69 -13.37 -6.62
N LYS A 26 8.98 -14.67 -6.59
CA LYS A 26 8.55 -15.62 -7.63
C LYS A 26 7.06 -15.96 -7.57
N TYR A 27 6.30 -15.36 -6.65
CA TYR A 27 4.90 -15.71 -6.41
C TYR A 27 3.99 -14.53 -6.69
N LYS A 28 2.83 -14.81 -7.28
CA LYS A 28 1.77 -13.83 -7.49
C LYS A 28 1.19 -13.42 -6.14
N TRP A 29 1.02 -12.11 -5.93
CA TRP A 29 0.29 -11.58 -4.79
C TRP A 29 -1.18 -11.39 -5.15
N HIS A 30 -2.07 -11.79 -4.26
CA HIS A 30 -3.51 -11.60 -4.35
C HIS A 30 -4.10 -11.57 -2.93
N ALA A 31 -5.33 -11.08 -2.77
CA ALA A 31 -5.94 -10.82 -1.46
C ALA A 31 -4.99 -10.01 -0.56
N ILE A 32 -4.64 -8.82 -1.04
CA ILE A 32 -3.55 -8.02 -0.48
C ILE A 32 -4.06 -7.25 0.72
N HIS A 33 -3.47 -7.50 1.89
CA HIS A 33 -3.66 -6.63 3.04
C HIS A 33 -2.67 -5.47 2.97
N PHE A 34 -3.07 -4.31 3.47
CA PHE A 34 -2.22 -3.13 3.45
C PHE A 34 -2.46 -2.25 4.67
N GLU A 35 -1.47 -1.41 4.94
CA GLU A 35 -1.53 -0.34 5.90
C GLU A 35 -1.06 0.96 5.24
N VAL A 36 -1.81 2.02 5.44
CA VAL A 36 -1.48 3.38 5.05
C VAL A 36 -1.13 4.15 6.31
N ILE A 37 0.06 4.75 6.33
CA ILE A 37 0.56 5.55 7.45
C ILE A 37 0.68 7.00 6.97
N GLY A 38 0.06 7.92 7.69
CA GLY A 38 0.20 9.37 7.48
C GLY A 38 1.11 9.97 8.55
N ARG A 39 2.14 10.70 8.12
CA ARG A 39 3.15 11.32 8.97
C ARG A 39 3.19 12.83 8.80
N LEU A 40 3.52 13.53 9.88
CA LEU A 40 3.86 14.95 9.89
C LEU A 40 5.09 15.12 10.79
N ASP A 41 6.17 15.67 10.25
CA ASP A 41 7.44 15.87 10.98
C ASP A 41 7.89 14.60 11.75
N ASP A 42 7.99 13.47 11.02
CA ASP A 42 8.32 12.12 11.53
C ASP A 42 7.32 11.50 12.52
N LYS A 43 6.29 12.22 12.95
CA LYS A 43 5.24 11.70 13.84
C LYS A 43 4.14 11.04 13.04
N VAL A 44 3.76 9.83 13.45
CA VAL A 44 2.58 9.16 12.91
C VAL A 44 1.33 9.87 13.42
N ILE A 45 0.54 10.42 12.49
CA ILE A 45 -0.72 11.11 12.76
C ILE A 45 -1.90 10.18 12.52
N MET A 46 -1.80 9.31 11.50
CA MET A 46 -2.87 8.41 11.11
C MET A 46 -2.32 7.07 10.64
N ILE A 47 -3.06 6.00 10.96
CA ILE A 47 -2.84 4.67 10.40
C ILE A 47 -4.21 4.15 9.94
N LYS A 48 -4.28 3.62 8.72
CA LYS A 48 -5.46 2.93 8.20
C LYS A 48 -5.04 1.61 7.58
N SER A 49 -5.65 0.52 8.05
CA SER A 49 -5.46 -0.80 7.45
C SER A 49 -6.64 -1.17 6.57
N GLY A 50 -6.40 -2.01 5.57
CA GLY A 50 -7.43 -2.50 4.68
C GLY A 50 -6.99 -3.78 3.96
N GLU A 51 -7.91 -4.30 3.18
CA GLU A 51 -7.73 -5.46 2.32
C GLU A 51 -8.34 -5.16 0.96
N ASP A 52 -7.69 -5.62 -0.11
CA ASP A 52 -8.22 -5.58 -1.46
C ASP A 52 -8.03 -6.94 -2.13
N TYR A 53 -9.15 -7.56 -2.48
CA TYR A 53 -9.20 -8.89 -3.10
C TYR A 53 -9.08 -8.83 -4.63
N ASP A 54 -9.26 -7.65 -5.22
CA ASP A 54 -9.21 -7.45 -6.67
C ASP A 54 -7.77 -7.13 -7.13
N TRP A 55 -6.90 -6.66 -6.23
CA TRP A 55 -5.50 -6.42 -6.55
C TRP A 55 -4.73 -7.73 -6.77
N VAL A 56 -4.10 -7.79 -7.94
CA VAL A 56 -3.22 -8.88 -8.33
C VAL A 56 -1.90 -8.30 -8.82
N ILE A 57 -0.79 -8.68 -8.19
CA ILE A 57 0.55 -8.22 -8.56
C ILE A 57 1.40 -9.42 -8.98
N GLN A 58 1.81 -9.44 -10.25
CA GLN A 58 2.56 -10.55 -10.83
C GLN A 58 3.98 -10.67 -10.24
N PRO A 59 4.57 -11.87 -10.26
CA PRO A 59 5.99 -12.05 -9.93
C PRO A 59 6.90 -11.11 -10.74
N ASP A 60 7.99 -10.66 -10.12
CA ASP A 60 9.03 -9.82 -10.74
C ASP A 60 8.49 -8.62 -11.54
N SER A 61 7.42 -8.00 -11.04
CA SER A 61 6.71 -6.92 -11.72
C SER A 61 6.47 -5.70 -10.83
N GLU A 62 6.22 -4.55 -11.48
CA GLU A 62 5.73 -3.33 -10.83
C GLU A 62 4.27 -3.12 -11.20
N SER A 63 3.45 -2.69 -10.24
CA SER A 63 2.06 -2.35 -10.45
C SER A 63 1.70 -1.10 -9.66
N MET A 64 0.79 -0.29 -10.22
CA MET A 64 0.23 0.84 -9.50
C MET A 64 -1.08 0.41 -8.84
N ILE A 65 -1.19 0.62 -7.54
CA ILE A 65 -2.42 0.41 -6.77
C ILE A 65 -3.01 1.77 -6.37
N SER A 66 -4.33 1.84 -6.29
CA SER A 66 -5.07 3.05 -5.92
C SER A 66 -5.91 2.76 -4.68
N ILE A 67 -5.56 3.41 -3.59
CA ILE A 67 -6.20 3.20 -2.29
C ILE A 67 -7.20 4.33 -2.04
N PRO A 68 -8.51 4.06 -1.98
CA PRO A 68 -9.49 5.07 -1.58
C PRO A 68 -9.27 5.45 -0.12
N PHE A 69 -8.90 6.71 0.08
CA PHE A 69 -8.45 7.22 1.35
C PHE A 69 -8.89 8.67 1.51
N LYS A 70 -9.71 8.95 2.53
CA LYS A 70 -10.08 10.31 2.89
C LYS A 70 -9.15 10.79 3.99
N ASN A 71 -8.38 11.85 3.74
CA ASN A 71 -7.59 12.48 4.78
C ASN A 71 -8.50 13.28 5.73
N GLU A 72 -8.65 12.78 6.96
CA GLU A 72 -9.47 13.42 8.01
C GLU A 72 -8.65 14.25 9.00
N SER A 73 -7.32 14.28 8.88
CA SER A 73 -6.48 15.06 9.81
C SER A 73 -6.58 16.56 9.57
N GLY A 74 -6.93 16.98 8.36
CA GLY A 74 -6.90 18.40 7.95
C GLY A 74 -5.49 18.92 7.66
N GLU A 75 -4.46 18.12 7.90
CA GLU A 75 -3.04 18.44 7.68
C GLU A 75 -2.54 17.86 6.35
N ASP A 76 -1.49 18.46 5.78
CA ASP A 76 -0.79 17.91 4.63
C ASP A 76 0.22 16.85 5.10
N LEU A 77 -0.23 15.59 5.11
CA LEU A 77 0.56 14.47 5.62
C LEU A 77 1.41 13.84 4.53
N GLU A 78 2.61 13.42 4.88
CA GLU A 78 3.39 12.47 4.10
C GLU A 78 2.79 11.08 4.28
N TRP A 79 2.58 10.37 3.17
CA TRP A 79 1.97 9.05 3.20
C TRP A 79 3.02 7.96 3.00
N GLU A 80 2.76 6.80 3.57
CA GLU A 80 3.53 5.56 3.39
C GLU A 80 2.52 4.42 3.23
N VAL A 81 2.74 3.51 2.29
CA VAL A 81 1.89 2.32 2.11
C VAL A 81 2.75 1.08 2.33
N ASN A 82 2.32 0.26 3.27
CA ASN A 82 2.94 -1.00 3.63
C ASN A 82 2.02 -2.14 3.25
N ILE A 83 2.48 -3.03 2.36
CA ILE A 83 1.78 -4.27 2.05
C ILE A 83 2.03 -5.27 3.18
N LYS A 84 0.94 -5.80 3.73
CA LYS A 84 0.93 -6.77 4.83
C LYS A 84 0.26 -8.05 4.34
N ASP A 85 0.56 -9.15 5.03
CA ASP A 85 -0.04 -10.47 4.84
C ASP A 85 -0.37 -10.84 3.38
N LEU A 86 0.65 -11.35 2.71
CA LEU A 86 0.55 -11.83 1.34
C LEU A 86 0.03 -13.26 1.37
N SER A 87 -1.24 -13.44 1.02
CA SER A 87 -1.75 -14.78 0.73
C SER A 87 -1.09 -15.28 -0.56
N HIS A 88 -0.40 -16.40 -0.49
CA HIS A 88 0.24 -17.04 -1.63
C HIS A 88 -0.49 -18.34 -1.90
N ASP A 89 -1.58 -18.27 -2.67
CA ASP A 89 -2.26 -19.49 -3.08
C ASP A 89 -1.40 -20.18 -4.14
N ARG A 90 -0.99 -21.41 -3.83
CA ARG A 90 -0.27 -22.30 -4.74
C ARG A 90 -1.32 -22.98 -5.61
N TYR A 91 -1.50 -22.50 -6.83
CA TYR A 91 -2.15 -23.27 -7.89
C TYR A 91 -1.10 -23.80 -8.85
#